data_AF-A0A0S9ERW8-F1
#
_entry.id   AF-A0A0S9ERW8-F1
#
_cell.length_a   1.000
_cell.length_b   1.000
_cell.length_c   1.000
_cell.angle_alpha   90.00
_cell.angle_beta   90.00
_cell.angle_gamma   90.00
#
_symmetry.space_group_name_H-M   'P 1'
#
loop_
_entity.id
_entity.type
_entity.pdbx_description
1 polymer ?
#
loop_
_entity_poly.entity_id
_entity_poly.type
_entity_poly.pdbx_seq_one_letter_code
_entity_poly.pdbx_strand_id
1 'polypeptide(L)'
;MTSINVQGMDLETAMMAVQSNRANLLEAQLKDQISSVQAKNDQISKLNQLLGSLNKAAASVPADAKAGDKVNIAGSAPDLKSAAASAGVTLPESIGAEKSWEVKLRDGTTHKVDEAGKREADDYKSKNWAFRSSDYSGKKGIASITETTPQPTKGELDGFIQQVKSQIDTCPTSATKPST
;
A
#
# COMPACT_ATOMS: atom_id res chain seq x y z
N MET A 1 24.17 -25.32 42.93
CA MET A 1 25.20 -24.78 42.02
C MET A 1 26.36 -25.76 42.01
N THR A 2 26.38 -26.68 41.04
CA THR A 2 27.54 -27.54 40.83
C THR A 2 28.56 -26.76 40.03
N SER A 3 29.62 -26.34 40.73
CA SER A 3 30.83 -25.73 40.19
C SER A 3 31.31 -26.54 38.99
N ILE A 4 31.34 -25.92 37.80
CA ILE A 4 32.02 -26.49 36.64
C ILE A 4 33.50 -26.56 37.02
N ASN A 5 33.99 -27.79 37.21
CA ASN A 5 35.37 -28.08 37.56
C ASN A 5 36.25 -27.88 36.32
N VAL A 6 36.93 -26.74 36.22
CA VAL A 6 37.83 -26.37 35.10
C VAL A 6 39.27 -26.87 35.34
N GLN A 7 39.55 -27.58 36.45
CA GLN A 7 40.92 -27.91 36.87
C GLN A 7 41.57 -29.13 36.18
N GLY A 8 40.96 -29.67 35.12
CA GLY A 8 41.49 -30.85 34.41
C GLY A 8 41.29 -30.88 32.90
N MET A 9 40.92 -29.75 32.29
CA MET A 9 40.84 -29.62 30.84
C MET A 9 42.09 -28.89 30.35
N ASP A 10 42.82 -29.47 29.38
CA ASP A 10 43.99 -28.82 28.79
C ASP A 10 43.64 -27.39 28.39
N LEU A 11 44.46 -26.42 28.79
CA LEU A 11 44.23 -24.99 28.53
C LEU A 11 44.07 -24.73 27.02
N GLU A 12 44.76 -25.53 26.21
CA GLU A 12 44.67 -25.60 24.76
C GLU A 12 43.31 -26.15 24.27
N THR A 13 42.77 -27.19 24.93
CA THR A 13 41.42 -27.72 24.64
C THR A 13 40.32 -26.76 25.08
N ALA A 14 40.50 -26.07 26.20
CA ALA A 14 39.61 -25.00 26.64
C ALA A 14 39.62 -23.82 25.65
N MET A 15 40.78 -23.46 25.11
CA MET A 15 40.90 -22.39 24.10
C MET A 15 40.28 -22.79 22.76
N MET A 16 40.49 -24.03 22.31
CA MET A 16 39.82 -24.56 21.11
C MET A 16 38.30 -24.63 21.28
N ALA A 17 37.80 -24.98 22.46
CA ALA A 17 36.37 -24.96 22.77
C ALA A 17 35.79 -23.53 22.74
N VAL A 18 36.52 -22.54 23.26
CA VAL A 18 36.12 -21.11 23.19
C VAL A 18 36.14 -20.60 21.74
N GLN A 19 37.15 -20.96 20.95
CA GLN A 19 37.22 -20.58 19.54
C GLN A 19 36.11 -21.25 18.71
N SER A 20 35.80 -22.53 18.98
CA SER A 20 34.66 -23.23 18.37
C SER A 20 33.33 -22.59 18.75
N ASN A 21 33.13 -22.22 20.02
CA ASN A 21 31.94 -21.49 20.46
C ASN A 21 31.82 -20.10 19.82
N ARG A 22 32.94 -19.36 19.68
CA ARG A 22 32.96 -18.08 18.95
C ARG A 22 32.60 -18.25 17.49
N ALA A 23 33.13 -19.28 16.82
CA ALA A 23 32.79 -19.58 15.43
C ALA A 23 31.29 -19.89 15.27
N ASN A 24 30.72 -20.72 16.16
CA ASN A 24 29.30 -21.06 16.13
C ASN A 24 28.39 -19.85 16.36
N LEU A 25 28.76 -18.94 17.28
CA LEU A 25 28.00 -17.70 17.53
C LEU A 25 28.08 -16.72 16.36
N LEU A 26 29.26 -16.58 15.73
CA LEU A 26 29.42 -15.76 14.54
C LEU A 26 28.62 -16.31 13.36
N GLU A 27 28.58 -17.63 13.19
CA GLU A 27 27.78 -18.28 12.14
C GLU A 27 26.28 -18.10 12.36
N ALA A 28 25.80 -18.24 13.60
CA ALA A 28 24.40 -17.97 13.95
C ALA A 28 24.03 -16.50 13.69
N GLN A 29 24.87 -15.56 14.13
CA GLN A 29 24.66 -14.13 13.87
C GLN A 29 24.71 -13.79 12.37
N LEU A 30 25.63 -14.39 11.62
CA LEU A 30 25.72 -14.19 10.17
C LEU A 30 24.46 -14.71 9.48
N LYS A 31 23.94 -15.87 9.90
CA LYS A 31 22.70 -16.44 9.37
C LYS A 31 21.50 -15.54 9.65
N ASP A 32 21.37 -15.03 10.88
CA ASP A 32 20.29 -14.10 11.24
C ASP A 32 20.41 -12.78 10.46
N GLN A 33 21.62 -12.28 10.26
CA GLN A 33 21.88 -11.10 9.43
C GLN A 33 21.50 -11.34 7.97
N ILE A 34 21.86 -12.49 7.38
CA ILE A 34 21.47 -12.85 6.01
C ILE A 34 19.96 -12.92 5.87
N SER A 35 19.28 -13.59 6.81
CA SER A 35 17.82 -13.69 6.80
C SER A 35 17.16 -12.30 6.93
N SER A 36 17.69 -11.45 7.80
CA SER A 36 17.24 -10.06 7.93
C SER A 36 17.45 -9.26 6.65
N VAL A 37 18.61 -9.41 6.00
CA VAL A 37 18.91 -8.74 4.72
C VAL A 37 17.99 -9.22 3.60
N GLN A 38 17.69 -10.52 3.54
CA GLN A 38 16.73 -11.08 2.58
C GLN A 38 15.33 -10.48 2.78
N ALA A 39 14.82 -10.49 4.01
CA ALA A 39 13.51 -9.92 4.33
C ALA A 39 13.43 -8.42 3.97
N LYS A 40 14.50 -7.65 4.22
CA LYS A 40 14.59 -6.25 3.84
C LYS A 40 14.63 -6.06 2.33
N ASN A 41 15.38 -6.87 1.59
CA ASN A 41 15.42 -6.82 0.13
C ASN A 41 14.03 -7.12 -0.47
N ASP A 42 13.30 -8.09 0.09
CA ASP A 42 11.92 -8.38 -0.31
C ASP A 42 10.99 -7.20 -0.03
N GLN A 43 11.15 -6.54 1.13
CA GLN A 43 10.38 -5.34 1.46
C GLN A 43 10.69 -4.16 0.52
N ILE A 44 11.96 -3.91 0.22
CA ILE A 44 12.39 -2.87 -0.75
C ILE A 44 11.81 -3.17 -2.13
N SER A 45 11.83 -4.43 -2.56
CA SER A 45 11.23 -4.84 -3.84
C SER A 45 9.74 -4.50 -3.91
N LYS A 46 8.97 -4.81 -2.85
CA LYS A 46 7.54 -4.48 -2.75
C LYS A 46 7.28 -2.98 -2.72
N LEU A 47 8.09 -2.22 -1.97
CA LEU A 47 7.99 -0.75 -1.94
C LEU A 47 8.34 -0.13 -3.31
N ASN A 48 9.29 -0.70 -4.04
CA ASN A 48 9.62 -0.27 -5.41
C ASN A 48 8.48 -0.57 -6.39
N GLN A 49 7.77 -1.69 -6.23
CA GLN A 49 6.57 -1.97 -7.01
C GLN A 49 5.48 -0.93 -6.74
N LEU A 50 5.22 -0.59 -5.46
CA LEU A 50 4.30 0.47 -5.08
C LEU A 50 4.72 1.82 -5.67
N LEU A 51 5.99 2.19 -5.55
CA LEU A 51 6.55 3.42 -6.10
C LEU A 51 6.38 3.48 -7.64
N GLY A 52 6.59 2.35 -8.32
CA GLY A 52 6.34 2.22 -9.75
C GLY A 52 4.88 2.49 -10.12
N SER A 53 3.92 1.90 -9.39
CA SER A 53 2.49 2.15 -9.58
C SER A 53 2.11 3.60 -9.29
N LEU A 54 2.67 4.22 -8.25
CA LEU A 54 2.45 5.63 -7.93
C LEU A 54 3.00 6.56 -9.00
N ASN A 55 4.20 6.28 -9.52
CA ASN A 55 4.79 7.08 -10.61
C ASN A 55 3.99 6.94 -11.91
N LYS A 56 3.44 5.75 -12.20
CA LYS A 56 2.51 5.57 -13.34
C LYS A 56 1.25 6.41 -13.17
N ALA A 57 0.66 6.42 -11.97
CA ALA A 57 -0.50 7.27 -11.67
C ALA A 57 -0.14 8.77 -11.76
N ALA A 58 1.04 9.17 -11.31
CA ALA A 58 1.53 10.54 -11.45
C ALA A 58 1.76 10.94 -12.91
N ALA A 59 2.12 10.00 -13.79
CA ALA A 59 2.31 10.26 -15.22
C ALA A 59 1.00 10.53 -15.97
N SER A 60 -0.16 10.11 -15.44
CA SER A 60 -1.46 10.47 -16.01
C SER A 60 -1.96 11.85 -15.55
N VAL A 61 -1.22 12.53 -14.68
CA VAL A 61 -1.55 13.88 -14.21
C VAL A 61 -1.03 14.92 -15.21
N PRO A 62 -1.79 15.98 -15.54
CA PRO A 62 -1.30 17.09 -16.36
C PRO A 62 -0.01 17.71 -15.81
N ALA A 63 0.95 18.01 -16.70
CA ALA A 63 2.27 18.52 -16.31
C ALA A 63 2.22 19.93 -15.68
N ASP A 64 1.18 20.70 -15.97
CA ASP A 64 0.92 22.03 -15.45
C ASP A 64 0.05 22.04 -14.18
N ALA A 65 -0.37 20.87 -13.68
CA ALA A 65 -1.13 20.75 -12.45
C ALA A 65 -0.33 21.25 -11.25
N LYS A 66 -0.94 22.13 -10.47
CA LYS A 66 -0.37 22.69 -9.24
C LYS A 66 -0.71 21.82 -8.05
N ALA A 67 0.04 22.00 -6.96
CA ALA A 67 -0.10 21.17 -5.75
C ALA A 67 -1.53 21.12 -5.18
N GLY A 68 -2.35 22.16 -5.33
CA GLY A 68 -3.74 22.18 -4.87
C GLY A 68 -4.76 21.60 -5.84
N ASP A 69 -4.37 21.28 -7.07
CA ASP A 69 -5.28 20.82 -8.11
C ASP A 69 -5.65 19.36 -7.86
N LYS A 70 -6.94 19.05 -7.98
CA LYS A 70 -7.44 17.67 -7.89
C LYS A 70 -7.02 16.90 -9.13
N VAL A 71 -6.54 15.68 -8.93
CA VAL A 71 -6.06 14.80 -10.00
C VAL A 71 -6.90 13.53 -10.06
N ASN A 72 -7.26 13.10 -11.26
CA ASN A 72 -8.03 11.87 -11.42
C ASN A 72 -7.10 10.67 -11.61
N ILE A 73 -6.93 9.87 -10.56
CA ILE A 73 -6.13 8.63 -10.58
C ILE A 73 -6.95 7.38 -10.24
N ALA A 74 -8.29 7.48 -10.26
CA ALA A 74 -9.17 6.37 -9.88
C ALA A 74 -9.00 5.12 -10.78
N GLY A 75 -8.52 5.31 -12.01
CA GLY A 75 -8.17 4.20 -12.91
C GLY A 75 -6.97 3.36 -12.44
N SER A 76 -6.09 3.94 -11.61
CA SER A 76 -4.91 3.26 -11.05
C SER A 76 -5.16 2.68 -9.64
N ALA A 77 -6.31 2.95 -9.04
CA ALA A 77 -6.64 2.51 -7.68
C ALA A 77 -6.49 0.98 -7.46
N PRO A 78 -6.90 0.10 -8.39
CA PRO A 78 -6.72 -1.35 -8.21
C PRO A 78 -5.25 -1.77 -8.08
N ASP A 79 -4.40 -1.25 -8.97
CA ASP A 79 -2.96 -1.55 -8.98
C ASP A 79 -2.27 -0.97 -7.74
N LEU A 80 -2.63 0.26 -7.35
CA LEU A 80 -2.12 0.92 -6.16
C LEU A 80 -2.48 0.15 -4.88
N LYS A 81 -3.73 -0.29 -4.76
CA LYS A 81 -4.23 -1.03 -3.59
C LYS A 81 -3.56 -2.39 -3.47
N SER A 82 -3.39 -3.11 -4.58
CA SER A 82 -2.67 -4.39 -4.62
C SER A 82 -1.19 -4.23 -4.22
N ALA A 83 -0.51 -3.22 -4.79
CA ALA A 83 0.90 -2.95 -4.47
C ALA A 83 1.10 -2.49 -3.03
N ALA A 84 0.22 -1.62 -2.53
CA ALA A 84 0.26 -1.12 -1.16
C ALA A 84 0.00 -2.23 -0.14
N ALA A 85 -0.98 -3.11 -0.39
CA ALA A 85 -1.24 -4.28 0.43
C ALA A 85 -0.03 -5.23 0.46
N SER A 86 0.62 -5.46 -0.68
CA SER A 86 1.83 -6.30 -0.77
C SER A 86 3.00 -5.72 0.02
N ALA A 87 3.12 -4.39 0.05
CA ALA A 87 4.17 -3.67 0.78
C ALA A 87 3.82 -3.38 2.25
N GLY A 88 2.59 -3.68 2.71
CA GLY A 88 2.12 -3.35 4.06
C GLY A 88 1.92 -1.86 4.30
N VAL A 89 1.71 -1.06 3.23
CA VAL A 89 1.53 0.39 3.30
C VAL A 89 0.04 0.72 3.27
N THR A 90 -0.41 1.61 4.16
CA THR A 90 -1.78 2.13 4.14
C THR A 90 -1.87 3.30 3.16
N LEU A 91 -2.77 3.22 2.19
CA LEU A 91 -3.03 4.29 1.24
C LEU A 91 -3.93 5.37 1.86
N PRO A 92 -3.69 6.66 1.56
CA PRO A 92 -4.67 7.70 1.80
C PRO A 92 -5.98 7.41 1.06
N GLU A 93 -7.12 7.74 1.67
CA GLU A 93 -8.46 7.49 1.09
C GLU A 93 -8.60 8.07 -0.32
N SER A 94 -8.01 9.24 -0.58
CA SER A 94 -8.05 9.90 -1.88
C SER A 94 -7.18 9.22 -2.94
N ILE A 95 -6.08 8.54 -2.57
CA ILE A 95 -5.17 7.88 -3.52
C ILE A 95 -5.64 6.46 -3.87
N GLY A 96 -6.23 5.77 -2.88
CA GLY A 96 -6.77 4.42 -3.04
C GLY A 96 -8.26 4.36 -3.39
N ALA A 97 -8.90 5.50 -3.66
CA ALA A 97 -10.32 5.56 -3.95
C ALA A 97 -10.65 4.88 -5.28
N GLU A 98 -11.52 3.86 -5.20
CA GLU A 98 -12.16 3.28 -6.37
C GLU A 98 -13.26 4.22 -6.88
N LYS A 99 -13.57 4.11 -8.18
CA LYS A 99 -14.60 4.96 -8.78
C LYS A 99 -15.95 4.76 -8.10
N SER A 100 -16.58 5.87 -7.73
CA SER A 100 -17.90 5.86 -7.09
C SER A 100 -18.80 6.94 -7.66
N TRP A 101 -20.10 6.65 -7.68
CA TRP A 101 -21.12 7.57 -8.12
C TRP A 101 -22.26 7.63 -7.11
N GLU A 102 -22.93 8.78 -7.11
CA GLU A 102 -24.16 9.02 -6.41
C GLU A 102 -25.31 9.14 -7.41
N VAL A 103 -26.31 8.27 -7.27
CA VAL A 103 -27.54 8.27 -8.06
C VAL A 103 -28.63 8.91 -7.24
N LYS A 104 -29.16 10.05 -7.70
CA LYS A 104 -30.26 10.76 -7.04
C LYS A 104 -31.54 10.59 -7.84
N LEU A 105 -32.61 10.17 -7.17
CA LEU A 105 -33.95 10.05 -7.73
C LEU A 105 -34.71 11.37 -7.62
N ARG A 106 -35.76 11.54 -8.42
CA ARG A 106 -36.63 12.74 -8.39
C ARG A 106 -37.38 12.93 -7.07
N ASP A 107 -37.58 11.86 -6.30
CA ASP A 107 -38.17 11.92 -4.96
C ASP A 107 -37.17 12.32 -3.86
N GLY A 108 -35.90 12.56 -4.24
CA GLY A 108 -34.82 12.95 -3.34
C GLY A 108 -34.01 11.78 -2.78
N THR A 109 -34.40 10.53 -3.03
CA THR A 109 -33.64 9.36 -2.59
C THR A 109 -32.28 9.29 -3.27
N THR A 110 -31.26 8.86 -2.53
CA THR A 110 -29.87 8.80 -3.00
C THR A 110 -29.26 7.41 -2.81
N HIS A 111 -28.52 6.94 -3.80
CA HIS A 111 -27.79 5.66 -3.76
C HIS A 111 -26.33 5.85 -4.14
N LYS A 112 -25.41 5.36 -3.31
CA LYS A 112 -23.99 5.25 -3.67
C LYS A 112 -23.76 3.94 -4.42
N VAL A 113 -23.08 4.02 -5.56
CA VAL A 113 -22.85 2.89 -6.46
C VAL A 113 -21.43 2.88 -7.00
N ASP A 114 -20.96 1.69 -7.37
CA ASP A 114 -19.74 1.46 -8.12
C ASP A 114 -19.98 1.58 -9.63
N GLU A 115 -19.01 1.18 -10.44
CA GLU A 115 -19.09 1.30 -11.90
C GLU A 115 -20.18 0.40 -12.50
N ALA A 116 -20.46 -0.75 -11.88
CA ALA A 116 -21.54 -1.65 -12.32
C ALA A 116 -22.91 -1.05 -12.00
N GLY A 117 -23.11 -0.56 -10.78
CA GLY A 117 -24.34 0.12 -10.38
C GLY A 117 -24.56 1.43 -11.13
N LYS A 118 -23.50 2.13 -11.56
CA LYS A 118 -23.61 3.29 -12.47
C LYS A 118 -24.15 2.88 -13.85
N ARG A 119 -23.66 1.78 -14.43
CA ARG A 119 -24.15 1.25 -15.71
C ARG A 119 -25.62 0.84 -15.62
N GLU A 120 -25.99 0.19 -14.51
CA GLU A 120 -27.39 -0.12 -14.22
C GLU A 120 -28.22 1.17 -14.12
N ALA A 121 -27.77 2.16 -13.36
CA ALA A 121 -28.47 3.44 -13.23
C ALA A 121 -28.66 4.16 -14.57
N ASP A 122 -27.68 4.15 -15.48
CA ASP A 122 -27.84 4.72 -16.82
C ASP A 122 -28.94 4.04 -17.63
N ASP A 123 -29.04 2.71 -17.57
CA ASP A 123 -30.11 1.95 -18.23
C ASP A 123 -31.48 2.34 -17.68
N TYR A 124 -31.63 2.40 -16.36
CA TYR A 124 -32.89 2.84 -15.72
C TYR A 124 -33.23 4.30 -16.04
N LYS A 125 -32.22 5.17 -16.17
CA LYS A 125 -32.40 6.57 -16.54
C LYS A 125 -32.94 6.69 -17.96
N SER A 126 -32.40 5.90 -18.89
CA SER A 126 -32.85 5.87 -20.29
C SER A 126 -34.31 5.41 -20.42
N LYS A 127 -34.76 4.52 -19.54
CA LYS A 127 -36.13 4.00 -19.48
C LYS A 127 -37.07 4.87 -18.64
N ASN A 128 -36.55 5.93 -18.02
CA ASN A 128 -37.26 6.77 -17.05
C ASN A 128 -37.89 5.95 -15.91
N TRP A 129 -37.16 4.95 -15.41
CA TRP A 129 -37.55 4.09 -14.28
C TRP A 129 -36.80 4.47 -12.99
N ALA A 130 -37.34 4.06 -11.85
CA ALA A 130 -36.67 4.25 -10.57
C ALA A 130 -35.56 3.21 -10.37
N PHE A 131 -34.37 3.67 -10.00
CA PHE A 131 -33.23 2.80 -9.70
C PHE A 131 -33.48 2.01 -8.42
N ARG A 132 -33.23 0.69 -8.43
CA ARG A 132 -33.38 -0.20 -7.26
C ARG A 132 -34.72 -0.04 -6.53
N SER A 133 -35.77 0.21 -7.29
CA SER A 133 -37.12 0.40 -6.79
C SER A 133 -38.11 -0.32 -7.72
N SER A 134 -39.21 -0.78 -7.16
CA SER A 134 -40.32 -1.37 -7.91
C SER A 134 -41.22 -0.33 -8.60
N ASP A 135 -40.86 0.96 -8.56
CA ASP A 135 -41.60 2.05 -9.19
C ASP A 135 -41.10 2.34 -10.62
N TYR A 136 -41.84 1.82 -11.61
CA TYR A 136 -41.56 2.05 -13.03
C TYR A 136 -42.38 3.21 -13.62
N SER A 137 -43.10 3.98 -12.79
CA SER A 137 -43.99 5.06 -13.25
C SER A 137 -43.26 6.33 -13.70
N GLY A 138 -41.95 6.41 -13.47
CA GLY A 138 -41.11 7.57 -13.77
C GLY A 138 -41.26 8.76 -12.83
N LYS A 139 -42.20 8.70 -11.87
CA LYS A 139 -42.31 9.69 -10.78
C LYS A 139 -41.07 9.69 -9.89
N LYS A 140 -40.53 8.49 -9.63
CA LYS A 140 -39.26 8.26 -8.92
C LYS A 140 -38.08 7.99 -9.86
N GLY A 141 -38.16 8.42 -11.12
CA GLY A 141 -37.07 8.26 -12.07
C GLY A 141 -35.77 8.92 -11.61
N ILE A 142 -34.65 8.53 -12.21
CA ILE A 142 -33.34 9.09 -11.91
C ILE A 142 -33.28 10.57 -12.33
N ALA A 143 -32.94 11.43 -11.38
CA ALA A 143 -32.73 12.86 -11.60
C ALA A 143 -31.29 13.15 -12.04
N SER A 144 -30.30 12.61 -11.32
CA SER A 144 -28.88 12.81 -11.62
C SER A 144 -28.03 11.58 -11.25
N ILE A 145 -26.91 11.44 -11.94
CA ILE A 145 -25.84 10.49 -11.62
C ILE A 145 -24.56 11.33 -11.58
N THR A 146 -23.91 11.39 -10.42
CA THR A 146 -22.77 12.28 -10.19
C THR A 146 -21.57 11.45 -9.74
N GLU A 147 -20.40 11.66 -10.34
CA GLU A 147 -19.17 11.02 -9.86
C GLU A 147 -18.77 11.64 -8.51
N THR A 148 -18.57 10.79 -7.50
CA THR A 148 -18.23 11.17 -6.13
C THR A 148 -16.89 10.61 -5.68
N THR A 149 -16.11 10.04 -6.60
CA THR A 149 -14.77 9.51 -6.33
C THR A 149 -13.93 10.58 -5.62
N PRO A 150 -13.45 10.33 -4.39
CA PRO A 150 -12.45 11.17 -3.76
C PRO A 150 -11.24 11.29 -4.68
N GLN A 151 -10.83 12.52 -4.99
CA GLN A 151 -9.67 12.81 -5.82
C GLN A 151 -8.58 13.42 -4.94
N PRO A 152 -7.34 12.90 -4.98
CA PRO A 152 -6.23 13.52 -4.29
C PRO A 152 -5.87 14.81 -5.03
N THR A 153 -5.25 15.72 -4.29
CA THR A 153 -4.53 16.83 -4.89
C THR A 153 -3.18 16.35 -5.43
N LYS A 154 -2.62 17.06 -6.41
CA LYS A 154 -1.26 16.78 -6.90
C LYS A 154 -0.23 16.79 -5.77
N GLY A 155 -0.36 17.73 -4.82
CA GLY A 155 0.51 17.82 -3.65
C GLY A 155 0.42 16.59 -2.73
N GLU A 156 -0.78 16.05 -2.51
CA GLU A 156 -0.96 14.81 -1.74
C GLU A 156 -0.32 13.61 -2.43
N LEU A 157 -0.50 13.49 -3.75
CA LEU A 157 0.12 12.41 -4.54
C LEU A 157 1.65 12.48 -4.47
N ASP A 158 2.22 13.67 -4.71
CA ASP A 158 3.67 13.87 -4.66
C ASP A 158 4.24 13.67 -3.25
N GLY A 159 3.53 14.16 -2.23
CA GLY A 159 3.89 13.96 -0.83
C GLY A 159 3.93 12.47 -0.46
N PHE A 160 2.93 11.71 -0.90
CA PHE A 160 2.89 10.27 -0.66
C PHE A 160 3.99 9.51 -1.44
N ILE A 161 4.28 9.91 -2.68
CA ILE A 161 5.43 9.38 -3.43
C ILE A 161 6.74 9.60 -2.67
N GLN A 162 6.94 10.80 -2.10
CA GLN A 162 8.14 11.09 -1.30
C GLN A 162 8.17 10.29 0.00
N GLN A 163 7.02 10.07 0.65
CA GLN A 163 6.94 9.20 1.82
C GLN A 163 7.38 7.77 1.50
N VAL A 164 6.91 7.19 0.38
CA VAL A 164 7.32 5.84 -0.05
C VAL A 164 8.81 5.79 -0.39
N LYS A 165 9.36 6.80 -1.07
CA LYS A 165 10.80 6.92 -1.32
C LYS A 165 11.60 6.95 -0.02
N SER A 166 11.18 7.76 0.95
CA SER A 166 11.83 7.83 2.25
C SER A 166 11.78 6.50 3.01
N GLN A 167 10.69 5.73 2.89
CA GLN A 167 10.62 4.38 3.47
C GLN A 167 11.61 3.41 2.81
N ILE A 168 11.84 3.53 1.51
CA ILE A 168 12.87 2.75 0.80
C ILE A 168 14.27 3.15 1.29
N ASP A 169 14.55 4.46 1.36
CA ASP A 169 15.86 4.98 1.76
C ASP A 169 16.20 4.67 3.23
N THR A 170 15.19 4.67 4.11
CA THR A 170 15.36 4.36 5.54
C THR A 170 15.35 2.88 5.83
N CYS A 171 15.01 2.01 4.88
CA CYS A 171 15.15 0.57 5.03
C CYS A 171 16.66 0.25 5.04
N PRO A 172 17.27 -0.07 6.20
CA PRO A 172 18.72 -0.09 6.33
C PRO A 172 19.29 -1.26 5.54
N THR A 173 19.91 -0.95 4.39
CA THR A 173 20.56 -1.89 3.47
C THR A 173 21.91 -2.39 3.98
N SER A 174 22.49 -1.71 4.97
CA SER A 174 23.71 -2.16 5.64
C SER A 174 23.35 -2.99 6.87
N ALA A 175 23.96 -4.17 6.98
CA ALA A 175 24.12 -4.85 8.25
C ALA A 175 24.77 -3.84 9.21
N THR A 176 24.01 -3.33 10.18
CA THR A 176 24.53 -2.54 11.27
C THR A 176 25.68 -3.33 11.88
N LYS A 177 26.91 -2.85 11.66
CA LYS A 177 28.13 -3.36 12.27
C LYS A 177 27.83 -3.53 13.77
N PRO A 178 28.07 -4.70 14.37
CA PRO A 178 27.86 -4.85 15.81
C PRO A 178 28.70 -3.78 16.51
N SER A 179 28.03 -2.99 17.35
CA SER A 179 28.67 -2.03 18.23
C SER A 179 29.78 -2.75 18.99
N THR A 180 30.96 -2.15 18.92
CA THR A 180 32.23 -2.71 19.41
C THR A 180 32.25 -2.75 20.93
#